data_AF-A0A7S2AJF2-F1
#
_entry.id   AF-A0A7S2AJF2-F1
#
_cell.length_a   1.000
_cell.length_b   1.000
_cell.length_c   1.000
_cell.angle_alpha   90.00
_cell.angle_beta   90.00
_cell.angle_gamma   90.00
#
_symmetry.space_group_name_H-M   'P 1'
#
loop_
_entity.id
_entity.type
_entity.pdbx_description
1 polymer ?
#
loop_
_entity_poly.entity_id
_entity_poly.type
_entity_poly.pdbx_seq_one_letter_code
_entity_poly.pdbx_strand_id
1 'polypeptide(L)'
;LRRDWASYQAGVVRALTPRLSEQERAPLRIIVATYVGNSESVRDNWAENVQKLRENGASDRFDFAFFHYDGSNSLYEAEDWYRHPSVKVRHVGTGCPSMFWRMLDVPMVTQYDYVWLSDGDMNLGFFSWDLYRTVLARLQPMISQPAIVPISAGLRASDVLQLNMRAEARSGGLVIAREA
;
A
#
# COMPACT_ATOMS: atom_id res chain seq x y z
N LEU A 1 17.65 -1.78 -18.02
CA LEU A 1 16.66 -2.16 -16.99
C LEU A 1 15.99 -0.95 -16.32
N ARG A 2 16.62 -0.19 -15.40
CA ARG A 2 15.95 0.95 -14.74
C ARG A 2 15.49 2.08 -15.69
N ARG A 3 16.30 2.47 -16.68
CA ARG A 3 15.92 3.48 -17.70
C ARG A 3 14.80 3.01 -18.62
N ASP A 4 14.80 1.73 -18.99
CA ASP A 4 13.77 1.14 -19.86
C ASP A 4 12.42 1.06 -19.13
N TRP A 5 12.45 0.77 -17.82
CA TRP A 5 11.24 0.68 -16.99
C TRP A 5 10.54 2.04 -16.81
N ALA A 6 11.29 3.08 -16.45
CA ALA A 6 10.71 4.43 -16.32
C ALA A 6 10.15 4.94 -17.65
N SER A 7 10.84 4.66 -18.76
CA SER A 7 10.38 5.05 -20.10
C SER A 7 9.12 4.28 -20.51
N TYR A 8 9.04 2.98 -20.19
CA TYR A 8 7.83 2.18 -20.39
C TYR A 8 6.64 2.73 -19.60
N GLN A 9 6.82 2.99 -18.30
CA GLN A 9 5.77 3.55 -17.44
C GLN A 9 5.28 4.91 -17.97
N ALA A 10 6.20 5.80 -18.36
CA ALA A 10 5.86 7.09 -18.97
C ALA A 10 5.11 6.94 -20.30
N GLY A 11 5.45 5.93 -21.11
CA GLY A 11 4.74 5.60 -22.34
C GLY A 11 3.30 5.17 -22.09
N VAL A 12 3.09 4.30 -21.09
CA VAL A 12 1.74 3.85 -20.71
C VAL A 12 0.90 5.01 -20.16
N VAL A 13 1.45 5.83 -19.28
CA VAL A 13 0.78 7.05 -18.77
C VAL A 13 0.34 7.92 -19.95
N ARG A 14 1.26 8.26 -20.86
CA ARG A 14 0.96 9.10 -22.02
C ARG A 14 -0.13 8.52 -22.93
N ALA A 15 -0.19 7.20 -23.07
CA ALA A 15 -1.22 6.54 -23.87
C ALA A 15 -2.61 6.59 -23.23
N LEU A 16 -2.68 6.64 -21.90
CA LEU A 16 -3.92 6.56 -21.14
C LEU A 16 -4.46 7.94 -20.70
N THR A 17 -3.59 8.90 -20.34
CA THR A 17 -3.98 10.22 -19.82
C THR A 17 -4.86 11.08 -20.75
N PRO A 18 -4.64 11.14 -22.09
CA PRO A 18 -5.45 11.98 -22.98
C PRO A 18 -6.94 11.60 -23.01
N ARG A 19 -7.28 10.41 -22.51
CA ARG A 19 -8.64 9.87 -22.48
C ARG A 19 -9.38 10.16 -21.18
N LEU A 20 -8.72 10.77 -20.20
CA LEU A 20 -9.35 11.15 -18.93
C LEU A 20 -10.09 12.48 -19.07
N SER A 21 -11.36 12.48 -18.65
CA SER A 21 -12.19 13.66 -18.43
C SER A 21 -11.59 14.60 -17.38
N GLU A 22 -12.09 15.83 -17.33
CA GLU A 22 -11.65 16.82 -16.34
C GLU A 22 -11.90 16.33 -14.89
N GLN A 23 -13.01 15.63 -14.67
CA GLN A 23 -13.34 15.03 -13.38
C GLN A 23 -12.36 13.90 -13.00
N GLU A 24 -11.93 13.08 -13.96
CA GLU A 24 -10.91 12.03 -13.75
C GLU A 24 -9.48 12.59 -13.51
N ARG A 25 -9.27 13.89 -13.80
CA ARG A 25 -8.01 14.60 -13.54
C ARG A 25 -7.98 15.29 -12.17
N ALA A 26 -9.13 15.48 -11.52
CA ALA A 26 -9.19 16.12 -10.21
C ALA A 26 -8.31 15.39 -9.18
N PRO A 27 -7.68 16.12 -8.23
CA PRO A 27 -6.89 15.49 -7.17
C PRO A 27 -7.71 14.47 -6.38
N LEU A 28 -7.13 13.29 -6.20
CA LEU A 28 -7.74 12.18 -5.48
C LEU A 28 -7.47 12.30 -3.99
N ARG A 29 -8.41 11.86 -3.16
CA ARG A 29 -8.25 11.64 -1.72
C ARG A 29 -8.21 10.15 -1.47
N ILE A 30 -7.08 9.65 -0.97
CA ILE A 30 -6.87 8.22 -0.72
C ILE A 30 -6.59 8.01 0.77
N ILE A 31 -7.21 6.98 1.35
CA ILE A 31 -6.77 6.42 2.62
C ILE A 31 -6.01 5.12 2.37
N VAL A 32 -4.75 5.07 2.80
CA VAL A 32 -3.91 3.87 2.73
C VAL A 32 -4.01 3.13 4.06
N ALA A 33 -4.61 1.95 4.04
CA ALA A 33 -4.73 1.08 5.18
C ALA A 33 -3.70 -0.04 5.10
N THR A 34 -2.83 -0.12 6.11
CA THR A 34 -1.73 -1.07 6.14
C THR A 34 -1.55 -1.69 7.51
N TYR A 35 -1.12 -2.94 7.54
CA TYR A 35 -0.77 -3.66 8.75
C TYR A 35 0.73 -3.85 8.80
N VAL A 36 1.36 -3.37 9.87
CA VAL A 36 2.83 -3.26 9.95
C VAL A 36 3.35 -3.85 11.24
N GLY A 37 4.62 -4.28 11.23
CA GLY A 37 5.36 -4.64 12.42
C GLY A 37 6.29 -3.50 12.87
N ASN A 38 6.59 -3.46 14.15
CA ASN A 38 7.46 -2.50 14.80
C ASN A 38 8.94 -2.92 14.70
N SER A 39 9.43 -3.03 13.47
CA SER A 39 10.86 -3.25 13.18
C SER A 39 11.44 -2.06 12.41
N GLU A 40 12.75 -1.82 12.56
CA GLU A 40 13.43 -0.70 11.90
C GLU A 40 13.28 -0.77 10.38
N SER A 41 13.44 -1.95 9.77
CA SER A 41 13.34 -2.11 8.32
C SER A 41 11.94 -1.79 7.78
N VAL A 42 10.89 -2.23 8.46
CA VAL A 42 9.50 -1.94 8.05
C VAL A 42 9.20 -0.45 8.28
N ARG A 43 9.66 0.13 9.39
CA ARG A 43 9.52 1.56 9.69
C ARG A 43 10.20 2.45 8.65
N ASP A 44 11.45 2.14 8.29
CA ASP A 44 12.23 2.90 7.29
C ASP A 44 11.58 2.80 5.90
N ASN A 45 11.15 1.60 5.51
CA ASN A 45 10.42 1.38 4.27
C ASN A 45 9.12 2.22 4.21
N TRP A 46 8.37 2.30 5.32
CA TRP A 46 7.17 3.13 5.37
C TRP A 46 7.46 4.64 5.41
N ALA A 47 8.57 5.07 6.01
CA ALA A 47 9.00 6.46 5.93
C ALA A 47 9.23 6.88 4.47
N GLU A 48 9.95 6.05 3.69
CA GLU A 48 10.17 6.28 2.26
C GLU A 48 8.86 6.26 1.46
N ASN A 49 7.97 5.29 1.72
CA ASN A 49 6.69 5.19 1.04
C ASN A 49 5.81 6.42 1.32
N VAL A 50 5.70 6.85 2.57
CA VAL A 50 4.90 8.02 2.96
C VAL A 50 5.44 9.28 2.30
N GLN A 51 6.76 9.47 2.31
CA GLN A 51 7.40 10.60 1.61
C GLN A 51 7.06 10.57 0.12
N LYS A 52 7.29 9.43 -0.55
CA LYS A 52 7.02 9.28 -1.98
C LYS A 52 5.56 9.57 -2.35
N LEU A 53 4.61 9.10 -1.55
CA LEU A 53 3.19 9.36 -1.79
C LEU A 53 2.82 10.84 -1.56
N ARG A 54 3.42 11.50 -0.56
CA ARG A 54 3.20 12.94 -0.30
C ARG A 54 3.80 13.84 -1.38
N GLU A 55 4.91 13.44 -1.97
CA GLU A 55 5.61 14.18 -3.03
C GLU A 55 5.03 13.91 -4.44
N ASN A 56 3.85 13.30 -4.54
CA ASN A 56 3.23 13.01 -5.83
C ASN A 56 2.97 14.30 -6.65
N GLY A 57 3.17 14.22 -7.96
CA GLY A 57 3.03 15.37 -8.86
C GLY A 57 1.59 15.79 -9.19
N ALA A 58 0.59 15.01 -8.76
CA ALA A 58 -0.82 15.22 -9.08
C ALA A 58 -1.59 15.99 -7.97
N SER A 59 -0.91 16.41 -6.90
CA SER A 59 -1.51 16.99 -5.71
C SER A 59 -2.57 16.08 -5.04
N ASP A 60 -2.50 14.77 -5.27
CA ASP A 60 -3.38 13.82 -4.63
C ASP A 60 -3.07 13.77 -3.12
N ARG A 61 -4.11 13.65 -2.29
CA ARG A 61 -3.98 13.62 -0.84
C ARG A 61 -3.98 12.18 -0.34
N PHE A 62 -2.99 11.87 0.48
CA PHE A 62 -2.88 10.58 1.18
C PHE A 62 -3.03 10.76 2.68
N ASP A 63 -4.05 10.09 3.21
CA ASP A 63 -4.16 9.81 4.63
C ASP A 63 -3.87 8.32 4.90
N PHE A 64 -3.55 7.97 6.14
CA PHE A 64 -3.04 6.66 6.48
C PHE A 64 -3.75 6.05 7.69
N ALA A 65 -3.94 4.74 7.65
CA ALA A 65 -4.39 3.92 8.75
C ALA A 65 -3.36 2.82 8.99
N PHE A 66 -2.62 2.92 10.10
CA PHE A 66 -1.61 1.94 10.50
C PHE A 66 -2.16 1.02 11.59
N PHE A 67 -2.06 -0.29 11.34
CA PHE A 67 -2.44 -1.36 12.25
C PHE A 67 -1.20 -2.16 12.64
N HIS A 68 -0.70 -1.96 13.86
CA HIS A 68 0.49 -2.62 14.39
C HIS A 68 0.13 -3.97 14.98
N TYR A 69 0.41 -5.04 14.22
CA TYR A 69 -0.05 -6.39 14.53
C TYR A 69 0.76 -7.09 15.63
N ASP A 70 1.97 -6.61 15.91
CA ASP A 70 2.91 -7.19 16.88
C ASP A 70 2.79 -6.57 18.28
N GLY A 71 1.79 -5.71 18.49
CA GLY A 71 1.48 -5.13 19.78
C GLY A 71 2.39 -3.97 20.19
N SER A 72 3.19 -3.41 19.27
CA SER A 72 3.99 -2.21 19.55
C SER A 72 4.00 -1.27 18.35
N ASN A 73 4.19 0.02 18.59
CA ASN A 73 4.39 1.05 17.57
C ASN A 73 5.54 2.00 17.95
N SER A 74 6.37 1.61 18.93
CA SER A 74 7.32 2.53 19.60
C SER A 74 8.34 3.16 18.66
N LEU A 75 8.76 2.45 17.60
CA LEU A 75 9.68 2.99 16.59
C LEU A 75 8.99 4.05 15.74
N TYR A 76 7.70 3.88 15.47
CA TYR A 76 6.90 4.81 14.68
C TYR A 76 6.52 6.05 15.48
N GLU A 77 6.29 5.91 16.80
CA GLU A 77 5.94 7.04 17.66
C GLU A 77 7.02 8.11 17.73
N ALA A 78 8.28 7.75 17.46
CA ALA A 78 9.41 8.68 17.36
C ALA A 78 9.38 9.53 16.08
N GLU A 79 8.62 9.12 15.05
CA GLU A 79 8.65 9.69 13.71
C GLU A 79 7.63 10.83 13.51
N ASP A 80 8.08 11.96 12.96
CA ASP A 80 7.20 13.11 12.66
C ASP A 80 6.13 12.77 11.62
N TRP A 81 6.49 12.01 10.59
CA TRP A 81 5.56 11.63 9.53
C TRP A 81 4.42 10.76 10.05
N TYR A 82 4.68 9.98 11.09
CA TYR A 82 3.70 9.11 11.74
C TYR A 82 2.82 9.87 12.73
N ARG A 83 3.36 10.87 13.44
CA ARG A 83 2.58 11.78 14.31
C ARG A 83 1.73 12.80 13.53
N HIS A 84 2.00 12.98 12.24
CA HIS A 84 1.27 13.91 11.38
C HIS A 84 -0.26 13.67 11.35
N PRO A 85 -1.10 14.71 11.24
CA PRO A 85 -2.57 14.57 11.19
C PRO A 85 -3.13 13.79 9.99
N SER A 86 -2.31 13.51 8.98
CA SER A 86 -2.69 12.64 7.87
C SER A 86 -2.80 11.17 8.29
N VAL A 87 -2.17 10.77 9.40
CA VAL A 87 -2.37 9.44 9.97
C VAL A 87 -3.63 9.47 10.84
N LYS A 88 -4.71 8.90 10.33
CA LYS A 88 -6.05 8.91 10.93
C LYS A 88 -6.27 7.77 11.92
N VAL A 89 -5.62 6.64 11.68
CA VAL A 89 -5.70 5.47 12.55
C VAL A 89 -4.30 5.03 12.94
N ARG A 90 -4.11 4.83 14.24
CA ARG A 90 -2.93 4.22 14.86
C ARG A 90 -3.46 3.16 15.82
N HIS A 91 -3.58 1.94 15.33
CA HIS A 91 -4.05 0.82 16.13
C HIS A 91 -2.87 -0.06 16.52
N VAL A 92 -2.84 -0.51 17.78
CA VAL A 92 -1.85 -1.46 18.28
C VAL A 92 -2.62 -2.63 18.88
N GLY A 93 -2.42 -3.82 18.32
CA GLY A 93 -3.18 -5.00 18.73
C GLY A 93 -2.93 -6.19 17.83
N THR A 94 -3.14 -7.39 18.38
CA THR A 94 -3.06 -8.62 17.61
C THR A 94 -4.29 -8.77 16.70
N GLY A 95 -4.11 -9.39 15.54
CA GLY A 95 -5.20 -9.57 14.59
C GLY A 95 -4.70 -9.99 13.21
N CYS A 96 -5.65 -10.14 12.30
CA CYS A 96 -5.38 -10.37 10.88
C CYS A 96 -5.86 -9.18 10.03
N PRO A 97 -5.40 -9.05 8.76
CA PRO A 97 -5.76 -7.92 7.91
C PRO A 97 -7.26 -7.64 7.84
N SER A 98 -8.11 -8.67 7.71
CA SER A 98 -9.56 -8.49 7.65
C SER A 98 -10.18 -7.94 8.94
N MET A 99 -9.60 -8.21 10.11
CA MET A 99 -10.03 -7.61 11.37
C MET A 99 -9.67 -6.14 11.43
N PHE A 100 -8.48 -5.78 10.96
CA PHE A 100 -8.03 -4.40 10.89
C PHE A 100 -8.84 -3.58 9.88
N TRP A 101 -9.15 -4.13 8.70
CA TRP A 101 -9.98 -3.44 7.71
C TRP A 101 -11.39 -3.12 8.23
N ARG A 102 -11.95 -3.97 9.10
CA ARG A 102 -13.25 -3.70 9.75
C ARG A 102 -13.24 -2.48 10.68
N MET A 103 -12.07 -2.01 11.09
CA MET A 103 -11.94 -0.79 11.91
C MET A 103 -12.06 0.49 11.08
N LEU A 104 -12.03 0.39 9.75
CA LEU A 104 -12.33 1.49 8.85
C LEU A 104 -13.85 1.57 8.69
N ASP A 105 -14.49 2.43 9.48
CA ASP A 105 -15.94 2.59 9.43
C ASP A 105 -16.40 3.37 8.17
N VAL A 106 -17.67 3.19 7.83
CA VAL A 106 -18.28 3.83 6.65
C VAL A 106 -18.16 5.37 6.69
N PRO A 107 -18.44 6.05 7.83
CA PRO A 107 -18.29 7.50 7.92
C PRO A 107 -16.86 8.00 7.66
N MET A 108 -15.83 7.23 8.03
CA MET A 108 -14.44 7.55 7.73
C MET A 108 -14.14 7.36 6.24
N VAL A 109 -14.41 6.18 5.68
CA VAL A 109 -13.97 5.86 4.32
C VAL A 109 -14.72 6.64 3.24
N THR A 110 -15.95 7.07 3.51
CA THR A 110 -16.75 7.90 2.57
C THR A 110 -16.19 9.31 2.37
N GLN A 111 -15.18 9.73 3.14
CA GLN A 111 -14.45 10.98 2.94
C GLN A 111 -13.36 10.88 1.87
N TYR A 112 -13.09 9.67 1.37
CA TYR A 112 -12.04 9.38 0.40
C TYR A 112 -12.66 8.88 -0.90
N ASP A 113 -11.97 9.13 -2.00
CA ASP A 113 -12.36 8.65 -3.32
C ASP A 113 -11.94 7.18 -3.49
N TYR A 114 -10.85 6.77 -2.81
CA TYR A 114 -10.32 5.40 -2.84
C TYR A 114 -9.84 4.94 -1.47
N VAL A 115 -10.13 3.67 -1.15
CA VAL A 115 -9.46 2.95 -0.07
C VAL A 115 -8.36 2.07 -0.68
N TRP A 116 -7.11 2.29 -0.28
CA TRP A 116 -5.99 1.47 -0.69
C TRP A 116 -5.60 0.52 0.44
N LEU A 117 -5.89 -0.77 0.26
CA LEU A 117 -5.41 -1.82 1.15
C LEU A 117 -3.99 -2.21 0.73
N SER A 118 -3.01 -1.97 1.60
CA SER A 118 -1.59 -2.24 1.34
C SER A 118 -1.06 -3.26 2.32
N ASP A 119 -0.22 -4.17 1.82
CA ASP A 119 0.56 -5.05 2.70
C ASP A 119 1.68 -4.26 3.37
N GLY A 120 2.05 -4.67 4.58
CA GLY A 120 3.06 -3.97 5.40
C GLY A 120 4.48 -4.02 4.87
N ASP A 121 4.78 -4.99 4.01
CA ASP A 121 6.09 -5.22 3.39
C ASP A 121 6.19 -4.64 1.98
N MET A 122 5.18 -3.90 1.51
CA MET A 122 5.24 -3.24 0.21
C MET A 122 6.30 -2.15 0.18
N ASN A 123 7.20 -2.22 -0.80
CA ASN A 123 8.17 -1.16 -1.11
C ASN A 123 7.75 -0.44 -2.40
N LEU A 124 7.56 0.88 -2.35
CA LEU A 124 7.12 1.69 -3.49
C LEU A 124 8.28 2.27 -4.31
N GLY A 125 9.52 1.82 -4.11
CA GLY A 125 10.71 2.34 -4.79
C GLY A 125 10.58 2.35 -6.32
N PHE A 126 10.07 1.27 -6.92
CA PHE A 126 9.84 1.15 -8.37
C PHE A 126 8.40 1.45 -8.81
N PHE A 127 7.53 1.79 -7.85
CA PHE A 127 6.13 2.10 -8.11
C PHE A 127 6.00 3.48 -8.75
N SER A 128 5.14 3.58 -9.77
CA SER A 128 4.76 4.84 -10.42
C SER A 128 3.33 5.17 -10.02
N TRP A 129 3.19 6.20 -9.17
CA TRP A 129 1.88 6.68 -8.76
C TRP A 129 1.08 7.20 -9.96
N ASP A 130 1.68 7.98 -10.87
CA ASP A 130 0.99 8.53 -12.05
C ASP A 130 0.35 7.43 -12.92
N LEU A 131 1.06 6.32 -13.10
CA LEU A 131 0.54 5.15 -13.81
C LEU A 131 -0.64 4.54 -13.06
N TYR A 132 -0.47 4.28 -11.76
CA TYR A 132 -1.52 3.66 -10.95
C TYR A 132 -2.76 4.55 -10.82
N ARG A 133 -2.56 5.85 -10.59
CA ARG A 133 -3.58 6.88 -10.60
C ARG A 133 -4.40 6.88 -11.88
N THR A 134 -3.74 6.70 -13.03
CA THR A 134 -4.44 6.63 -14.32
C THR A 134 -5.35 5.39 -14.40
N VAL A 135 -4.93 4.26 -13.82
CA VAL A 135 -5.77 3.07 -13.69
C VAL A 135 -6.94 3.31 -12.74
N LEU A 136 -6.69 3.91 -11.57
CA LEU A 136 -7.73 4.26 -10.60
C LEU A 136 -8.77 5.18 -11.22
N ALA A 137 -8.35 6.27 -11.86
CA ALA A 137 -9.24 7.23 -12.49
C ALA A 137 -10.11 6.58 -13.59
N ARG A 138 -9.52 5.67 -14.39
CA ARG A 138 -10.21 5.03 -15.50
C ARG A 138 -11.21 3.95 -15.08
N LEU A 139 -10.89 3.20 -14.03
CA LEU A 139 -11.69 2.07 -13.55
C LEU A 139 -12.65 2.46 -12.42
N GLN A 140 -12.37 3.56 -11.73
CA GLN A 140 -13.12 4.08 -10.58
C GLN A 140 -13.49 3.03 -9.52
N PRO A 141 -12.56 2.14 -9.10
CA PRO A 141 -12.87 1.17 -8.06
C PRO A 141 -13.03 1.85 -6.70
N MET A 142 -13.96 1.42 -5.83
CA MET A 142 -13.98 1.94 -4.45
C MET A 142 -12.79 1.46 -3.61
N ILE A 143 -12.37 0.21 -3.84
CA ILE A 143 -11.30 -0.46 -3.10
C ILE A 143 -10.22 -0.87 -4.10
N SER A 144 -8.97 -0.57 -3.77
CA SER A 144 -7.82 -0.96 -4.57
C SER A 144 -6.79 -1.71 -3.71
N GLN A 145 -6.32 -2.84 -4.21
CA GLN A 145 -5.30 -3.66 -3.58
C GLN A 145 -4.28 -4.06 -4.65
N PRO A 146 -3.27 -3.23 -4.93
CA PRO A 146 -2.24 -3.56 -5.90
C PRO A 146 -1.42 -4.73 -5.38
N ALA A 147 -1.18 -5.71 -6.26
CA ALA A 147 -0.33 -6.85 -5.98
C ALA A 147 0.95 -6.75 -6.81
N ILE A 148 2.06 -7.23 -6.26
CA ILE A 148 3.28 -7.44 -7.04
C ILE A 148 3.14 -8.79 -7.75
N VAL A 149 3.30 -8.79 -9.08
CA VAL A 149 3.18 -10.00 -9.90
C VAL A 149 4.58 -10.59 -10.13
N PRO A 150 4.75 -11.91 -10.04
CA PRO A 150 6.03 -12.55 -10.34
C PRO A 150 6.47 -12.33 -11.79
N ILE A 151 7.80 -12.29 -12.00
CA ILE A 151 8.41 -12.08 -13.33
C ILE A 151 8.08 -13.25 -14.28
N SER A 152 7.82 -14.45 -13.76
CA SER A 152 7.27 -15.56 -14.54
C SER A 152 6.41 -16.49 -13.70
N ALA A 153 5.61 -17.33 -14.37
CA ALA A 153 4.71 -18.27 -13.72
C ALA A 153 5.47 -19.23 -12.80
N GLY A 154 5.00 -19.39 -11.57
CA GLY A 154 5.65 -20.22 -10.55
C GLY A 154 6.82 -19.54 -9.82
N LEU A 155 7.27 -18.36 -10.25
CA LEU A 155 8.20 -17.53 -9.48
C LEU A 155 7.47 -16.67 -8.46
N ARG A 156 8.24 -16.07 -7.55
CA ARG A 156 7.72 -15.19 -6.50
C ARG A 156 7.66 -13.75 -6.99
N ALA A 157 6.79 -12.98 -6.36
CA ALA A 157 6.61 -11.56 -6.63
C ALA A 157 7.80 -10.70 -6.17
N SER A 158 8.65 -11.21 -5.28
CA SER A 158 9.84 -10.51 -4.77
C SER A 158 11.07 -11.42 -4.78
N ASP A 159 12.17 -10.89 -5.32
CA ASP A 159 13.51 -11.49 -5.22
C ASP A 159 14.24 -11.05 -3.94
N VAL A 160 13.63 -10.18 -3.13
CA VAL A 160 14.19 -9.74 -1.84
C VAL A 160 13.97 -10.85 -0.83
N LEU A 161 15.00 -11.69 -0.65
CA LEU A 161 14.93 -12.87 0.22
C LEU A 161 14.54 -12.57 1.68
N GLN A 162 14.74 -11.33 2.12
CA GLN A 162 14.40 -10.85 3.46
C GLN A 162 12.89 -10.65 3.66
N LEU A 163 12.13 -10.43 2.58
CA LEU A 163 10.67 -10.30 2.58
C LEU A 163 9.96 -11.66 2.41
N ASN A 164 10.72 -12.75 2.35
CA ASN A 164 10.12 -14.09 2.38
C ASN A 164 9.44 -14.30 3.73
N MET A 165 8.15 -14.68 3.72
CA MET A 165 7.50 -15.26 4.90
C MET A 165 8.37 -16.41 5.40
N ARG A 166 9.00 -16.20 6.56
CA ARG A 166 9.70 -17.25 7.27
C ARG A 166 8.65 -18.05 8.01
N ALA A 167 8.24 -19.18 7.45
CA ALA A 167 7.61 -20.20 8.26
C ALA A 167 8.65 -20.62 9.30
N GLU A 168 8.55 -20.15 10.53
CA GLU A 168 9.13 -20.88 11.63
C GLU A 168 8.50 -22.27 11.56
N ALA A 169 9.31 -23.26 11.18
CA ALA A 169 8.91 -24.64 11.18
C ALA A 169 8.68 -25.07 12.64
N ARG A 170 7.54 -24.68 13.21
CA ARG A 170 6.94 -25.47 14.26
C ARG A 170 6.52 -26.75 13.57
N SER A 171 7.27 -27.81 13.86
CA SER A 171 6.98 -29.18 13.46
C SER A 171 5.50 -29.50 13.72
N GLY A 172 4.68 -29.42 12.68
CA GLY A 172 3.24 -29.68 12.82
C GLY A 172 2.42 -29.19 11.64
N GLY A 173 2.47 -29.94 10.54
CA GLY A 173 1.39 -30.05 9.54
C GLY A 173 1.11 -28.82 8.67
N LEU A 174 1.30 -28.98 7.35
CA LEU A 174 0.74 -28.09 6.34
C LEU A 174 -0.80 -28.17 6.39
N VAL A 175 -1.46 -27.15 6.94
CA VAL A 175 -2.92 -27.03 6.86
C VAL A 175 -3.26 -26.34 5.54
N ILE A 176 -3.72 -27.13 4.56
CA ILE A 176 -4.35 -26.62 3.35
C ILE A 176 -5.80 -26.31 3.69
N ALA A 177 -6.19 -25.04 3.61
CA ALA A 177 -7.59 -24.65 3.69
C ALA A 177 -8.36 -25.36 2.57
N ARG A 178 -9.29 -26.23 2.94
CA ARG A 178 -10.31 -26.75 2.03
C ARG A 178 -11.57 -25.93 2.23
N GLU A 179 -12.24 -25.59 1.13
CA GLU A 179 -13.55 -24.95 1.14
C GLU A 179 -14.52 -25.75 2.04
N ALA A 180 -15.29 -25.03 2.84
CA ALA A 180 -16.39 -25.57 3.63
C ALA A 180 -17.69 -25.48 2.84
#